data_AF-A0A957X5L0-F1
#
_entry.id   AF-A0A957X5L0-F1
#
_cell.length_a   1.000
_cell.length_b   1.000
_cell.length_c   1.000
_cell.angle_alpha   90.00
_cell.angle_beta   90.00
_cell.angle_gamma   90.00
#
_symmetry.space_group_name_H-M   'P 1'
#
loop_
_entity.id
_entity.type
_entity.pdbx_description
1 polymer ?
#
loop_
_entity_poly.entity_id
_entity_poly.type
_entity_poly.pdbx_seq_one_letter_code
_entity_poly.pdbx_strand_id
1 'polypeptide(L)'
;STQISSPITATATLTAPLGGTPALMITAGEASRRAALGTTVRLNQGQTLVTNRAGAPALYLRTASGEPLLSHFGQSQMVPAMGLLFPSQGSEEVVVVDRALGLRLIRLPATAAAASSEFWAELYDANNVLLERTPIRTNMATTVYVEEQAVDLEFILLPGIAVEVAHRPAIWLFWPALLLIGLGLAGYSQKPAFLLLQLAPWPVDRTVLVDQSDQPEEIQHLQQWLHHAHEQITREG
;
A
#
# COMPACT_ATOMS: atom_id res chain seq x y z
N SER A 1 26.98 0.76 11.38
CA SER A 1 26.29 1.85 10.68
C SER A 1 25.07 1.25 10.00
N THR A 2 23.92 1.30 10.68
CA THR A 2 22.67 0.72 10.17
C THR A 2 22.06 1.75 9.23
N GLN A 3 22.25 1.56 7.93
CA GLN A 3 21.66 2.42 6.93
C GLN A 3 20.16 2.13 6.93
N ILE A 4 19.38 3.00 7.57
CA ILE A 4 17.93 2.96 7.54
C ILE A 4 17.55 3.27 6.09
N SER A 5 17.24 2.22 5.31
CA SER A 5 16.68 2.39 3.97
C SER A 5 15.45 3.26 4.07
N SER A 6 15.53 4.43 3.45
CA SER A 6 14.40 5.33 3.26
C SER A 6 13.23 4.55 2.67
N PRO A 7 11.96 4.86 3.04
CA PRO A 7 10.82 4.23 2.42
C PRO A 7 10.94 4.38 0.90
N ILE A 8 10.88 3.26 0.18
CA ILE A 8 10.92 3.26 -1.28
C ILE A 8 9.66 3.98 -1.74
N THR A 9 9.80 5.26 -2.07
CA THR A 9 8.73 6.03 -2.72
C THR A 9 8.67 5.59 -4.17
N ALA A 10 7.62 4.86 -4.52
CA ALA A 10 7.32 4.57 -5.91
C ALA A 10 6.67 5.80 -6.54
N THR A 11 7.41 6.57 -7.33
CA THR A 11 6.83 7.68 -8.10
C THR A 11 6.37 7.17 -9.44
N ALA A 12 5.09 7.39 -9.71
CA ALA A 12 4.40 7.08 -10.95
C ALA A 12 4.26 8.35 -11.79
N THR A 13 4.92 8.43 -12.94
CA THR A 13 4.75 9.56 -13.87
C THR A 13 4.18 9.06 -15.18
N LEU A 14 3.03 9.60 -15.57
CA LEU A 14 2.44 9.36 -16.88
C LEU A 14 3.23 10.17 -17.91
N THR A 15 3.93 9.49 -18.80
CA THR A 15 4.58 10.15 -19.94
C THR A 15 3.70 9.91 -21.16
N ALA A 16 2.98 10.93 -21.60
CA ALA A 16 2.36 10.97 -22.92
C ALA A 16 3.17 11.98 -23.75
N PRO A 17 4.18 11.56 -24.54
CA PRO A 17 4.65 12.44 -25.59
C PRO A 17 3.47 12.68 -26.53
N LEU A 18 3.35 13.90 -27.06
CA LEU A 18 2.37 14.23 -28.12
C LEU A 18 2.45 13.14 -29.20
N GLY A 19 1.47 12.23 -29.24
CA GLY A 19 1.38 11.12 -30.19
C GLY A 19 1.91 9.73 -29.77
N GLY A 20 2.37 9.51 -28.52
CA GLY A 20 2.80 8.19 -28.04
C GLY A 20 1.76 7.46 -27.17
N THR A 21 1.89 6.13 -27.05
CA THR A 21 1.08 5.34 -26.10
C THR A 21 1.48 5.68 -24.66
N PRO A 22 0.51 6.06 -23.80
CA PRO A 22 0.80 6.42 -22.42
C PRO A 22 1.42 5.23 -21.66
N ALA A 23 2.54 5.49 -21.00
CA ALA A 23 3.24 4.51 -20.17
C ALA A 23 3.46 5.05 -18.77
N LEU A 24 3.35 4.16 -17.79
CA LEU A 24 3.67 4.44 -16.39
C LEU A 24 5.17 4.29 -16.19
N MET A 25 5.87 5.36 -15.82
CA MET A 25 7.23 5.25 -15.31
C MET A 25 7.16 4.93 -13.83
N ILE A 26 7.79 3.83 -13.40
CA ILE A 26 7.86 3.42 -12.01
C ILE A 26 9.32 3.47 -11.56
N THR A 27 9.59 4.25 -10.52
CA THR A 27 10.92 4.41 -9.92
C THR A 27 10.96 3.82 -8.52
N ALA A 28 12.04 3.13 -8.16
CA ALA A 28 12.27 2.59 -6.81
C ALA A 28 13.77 2.63 -6.51
N GLY A 29 14.22 3.63 -5.75
CA GLY A 29 15.65 3.92 -5.62
C GLY A 29 16.24 4.29 -6.99
N GLU A 30 17.32 3.63 -7.40
CA GLU A 30 17.94 3.84 -8.73
C GLU A 30 17.29 3.01 -9.85
N ALA A 31 16.40 2.07 -9.51
CA ALA A 31 15.73 1.24 -10.50
C ALA A 31 14.55 1.99 -11.11
N SER A 32 14.51 2.08 -12.44
CA SER A 32 13.39 2.65 -13.20
C SER A 32 12.88 1.65 -14.23
N ARG A 33 11.56 1.50 -14.31
CA ARG A 33 10.90 0.66 -15.34
C ARG A 33 9.67 1.36 -15.91
N ARG A 34 9.54 1.31 -17.23
CA ARG A 34 8.28 1.64 -17.91
C ARG A 34 7.34 0.44 -17.91
N ALA A 35 6.10 0.68 -17.57
CA ALA A 35 5.01 -0.30 -17.60
C ALA A 35 3.92 0.20 -18.56
N ALA A 36 3.49 -0.65 -19.47
CA ALA A 36 2.26 -0.39 -20.22
C ALA A 36 1.06 -0.46 -19.28
N LEU A 37 -0.04 0.20 -19.65
CA LEU A 37 -1.31 0.09 -18.93
C LEU A 37 -1.77 -1.37 -18.83
N GLY A 38 -2.29 -1.76 -17.67
CA GLY A 38 -2.78 -3.13 -17.43
C GLY A 38 -1.70 -4.17 -17.17
N THR A 39 -0.43 -3.77 -17.00
CA THR A 39 0.68 -4.70 -16.72
C THR A 39 1.11 -4.68 -15.25
N THR A 40 1.51 -5.83 -14.72
CA THR A 40 2.15 -5.94 -13.40
C THR A 40 3.66 -5.91 -13.56
N VAL A 41 4.33 -4.98 -12.88
CA VAL A 41 5.78 -4.86 -12.85
C VAL A 41 6.31 -5.20 -11.47
N ARG A 42 7.33 -6.06 -11.44
CA ARG A 42 8.08 -6.38 -10.22
C ARG A 42 9.32 -5.50 -10.14
N LEU A 43 9.53 -4.87 -8.98
CA LEU A 43 10.72 -4.09 -8.64
C LEU A 43 11.49 -4.78 -7.52
N ASN A 44 12.80 -4.51 -7.44
CA ASN A 44 13.70 -5.00 -6.40
C ASN A 44 13.60 -6.52 -6.16
N GLN A 45 13.84 -7.32 -7.20
CA GLN A 45 13.82 -8.80 -7.15
C GLN A 45 12.54 -9.41 -6.55
N GLY A 46 11.37 -8.75 -6.71
CA GLY A 46 10.07 -9.30 -6.33
C GLY A 46 9.59 -8.93 -4.93
N GLN A 47 10.32 -8.10 -4.19
CA GLN A 47 9.87 -7.57 -2.89
C GLN A 47 8.79 -6.50 -3.03
N THR A 48 8.83 -5.73 -4.11
CA THR A 48 7.80 -4.72 -4.43
C THR A 48 7.09 -5.13 -5.71
N LEU A 49 5.79 -5.41 -5.58
CA LEU A 49 4.91 -5.68 -6.71
C LEU A 49 4.14 -4.39 -7.01
N VAL A 50 4.31 -3.87 -8.22
CA VAL A 50 3.55 -2.72 -8.71
C VAL A 50 2.60 -3.21 -9.78
N THR A 51 1.31 -3.20 -9.47
CA THR A 51 0.27 -3.58 -10.42
C THR A 51 -0.33 -2.32 -10.99
N ASN A 52 -0.18 -2.13 -12.30
CA ASN A 52 -0.85 -1.07 -13.03
C ASN A 52 -2.16 -1.63 -13.61
N ARG A 53 -3.30 -1.05 -13.23
CA ARG A 53 -4.61 -1.37 -13.78
C ARG A 53 -5.20 -0.14 -14.44
N ALA A 54 -6.11 -0.36 -15.39
CA ALA A 54 -6.97 0.71 -15.86
C ALA A 54 -7.73 1.30 -14.67
N GLY A 55 -7.57 2.60 -14.46
CA GLY A 55 -8.17 3.37 -13.38
C GLY A 55 -9.32 4.25 -13.86
N ALA A 56 -9.81 5.09 -12.97
CA ALA A 56 -10.82 6.08 -13.30
C ALA A 56 -10.31 7.06 -14.36
N PRO A 57 -11.09 7.37 -15.40
CA PRO A 57 -10.72 8.31 -16.44
C PRO A 57 -10.27 9.65 -15.86
N ALA A 58 -9.27 10.23 -16.50
CA ALA A 58 -8.71 11.51 -16.11
C ALA A 58 -8.72 12.48 -17.30
N LEU A 59 -8.72 13.77 -16.97
CA LEU A 59 -8.61 14.83 -17.94
C LEU A 59 -7.47 15.75 -17.51
N TYR A 60 -6.55 16.02 -18.43
CA TYR A 60 -5.52 17.02 -18.25
C TYR A 60 -5.95 18.29 -18.96
N LEU A 61 -6.21 19.34 -18.17
CA LEU A 61 -6.60 20.66 -18.64
C LEU A 61 -5.38 21.56 -18.58
N ARG A 62 -5.08 22.28 -19.66
CA ARG A 62 -4.01 23.28 -19.68
C ARG A 62 -4.37 24.50 -20.50
N THR A 63 -3.77 25.64 -20.18
CA THR A 63 -3.73 26.80 -21.07
C THR A 63 -2.73 26.52 -22.19
N ALA A 64 -3.11 26.75 -23.46
CA ALA A 64 -2.23 26.52 -24.59
C ALA A 64 -1.00 27.45 -24.56
N SER A 65 -1.18 28.67 -24.03
CA SER A 65 -0.11 29.65 -23.82
C SER A 65 0.86 29.27 -22.68
N GLY A 66 0.46 28.37 -21.77
CA GLY A 66 1.22 28.05 -20.56
C GLY A 66 1.14 29.12 -19.46
N GLU A 67 0.24 30.09 -19.58
CA GLU A 67 -0.02 31.09 -18.54
C GLU A 67 -0.80 30.47 -17.37
N PRO A 68 -0.50 30.83 -16.12
CA PRO A 68 -1.15 30.28 -14.94
C PRO A 68 -2.53 30.89 -14.72
N LEU A 69 -3.54 30.37 -15.42
CA LEU A 69 -4.93 30.87 -15.37
C LEU A 69 -5.91 29.90 -14.73
N LEU A 70 -5.50 28.68 -14.36
CA LEU A 70 -6.42 27.66 -13.86
C LEU A 70 -6.27 27.50 -12.35
N SER A 71 -7.37 27.34 -11.61
CA SER A 71 -7.31 26.92 -10.21
C SER A 71 -8.51 26.06 -9.83
N HIS A 72 -8.38 25.27 -8.76
CA HIS A 72 -9.57 24.71 -8.14
C HIS A 72 -10.37 25.82 -7.45
N PHE A 73 -11.67 25.60 -7.32
CA PHE A 73 -12.51 26.48 -6.52
C PHE A 73 -11.95 26.62 -5.09
N GLY A 74 -11.83 27.87 -4.63
CA GLY A 74 -11.27 28.19 -3.30
C GLY A 74 -9.74 28.20 -3.21
N GLN A 75 -9.01 27.87 -4.28
CA GLN A 75 -7.55 28.02 -4.32
C GLN A 75 -7.16 29.41 -4.85
N SER A 76 -6.21 30.05 -4.17
CA SER A 76 -5.69 31.37 -4.54
C SER A 76 -4.58 31.31 -5.60
N GLN A 77 -3.87 30.19 -5.65
CA GLN A 77 -2.79 29.96 -6.60
C GLN A 77 -3.35 29.42 -7.92
N MET A 78 -3.01 30.11 -9.01
CA MET A 78 -3.34 29.66 -10.36
C MET A 78 -2.15 28.89 -10.96
N VAL A 79 -2.46 27.92 -11.80
CA VAL A 79 -1.52 27.01 -12.46
C VAL A 79 -1.81 26.97 -13.96
N PRO A 80 -0.81 26.68 -14.80
CA PRO A 80 -1.01 26.62 -16.24
C PRO A 80 -1.65 25.31 -16.70
N ALA A 81 -1.62 24.29 -15.84
CA ALA A 81 -2.18 22.99 -16.13
C ALA A 81 -2.57 22.24 -14.87
N MET A 82 -3.59 21.39 -14.98
CA MET A 82 -4.11 20.58 -13.88
C MET A 82 -4.61 19.22 -14.38
N GLY A 83 -4.40 18.19 -13.57
CA GLY A 83 -4.97 16.86 -13.79
C GLY A 83 -6.21 16.66 -12.94
N LEU A 84 -7.29 16.20 -13.57
CA LEU A 84 -8.60 15.99 -12.96
C LEU A 84 -8.99 14.51 -13.06
N LEU A 85 -9.53 13.94 -11.98
CA LEU A 85 -9.89 12.52 -11.89
C LEU A 85 -11.39 12.38 -11.68
N PHE A 86 -12.03 11.49 -12.44
CA PHE A 86 -13.49 11.32 -12.41
C PHE A 86 -13.87 9.89 -12.04
N PRO A 87 -13.93 9.55 -10.73
CA PRO A 87 -14.04 8.17 -10.25
C PRO A 87 -15.30 7.46 -10.73
N SER A 88 -16.44 8.15 -10.76
CA SER A 88 -17.74 7.60 -11.14
C SER A 88 -18.35 8.34 -12.35
N GLN A 89 -19.31 7.69 -13.01
CA GLN A 89 -20.14 8.38 -14.01
C GLN A 89 -20.95 9.47 -13.30
N GLY A 90 -21.08 10.64 -13.94
CA GLY A 90 -21.69 11.82 -13.33
C GLY A 90 -20.81 12.53 -12.30
N SER A 91 -19.55 12.08 -12.07
CA SER A 91 -18.60 12.87 -11.30
C SER A 91 -18.38 14.23 -11.96
N GLU A 92 -18.33 15.28 -11.15
CA GLU A 92 -18.13 16.66 -11.58
C GLU A 92 -16.85 17.22 -10.95
N GLU A 93 -16.12 18.03 -11.70
CA GLU A 93 -14.99 18.82 -11.23
C GLU A 93 -15.20 20.27 -11.64
N VAL A 94 -14.88 21.20 -10.74
CA VAL A 94 -15.04 22.63 -10.98
C VAL A 94 -13.67 23.31 -10.97
N VAL A 95 -13.37 23.97 -12.08
CA VAL A 95 -12.16 24.74 -12.31
C VAL A 95 -12.54 26.20 -12.46
N VAL A 96 -11.74 27.09 -11.91
CA VAL A 96 -11.85 28.53 -12.13
C VAL A 96 -10.84 28.91 -13.21
N VAL A 97 -11.30 29.65 -14.22
CA VAL A 97 -10.46 30.18 -15.30
C VAL A 97 -10.34 31.69 -15.10
N ASP A 98 -9.11 32.12 -14.79
CA ASP A 98 -8.69 33.51 -14.59
C ASP A 98 -9.61 34.30 -13.64
N ARG A 99 -10.09 33.62 -12.58
CA ARG A 99 -10.97 34.16 -11.52
C ARG A 99 -12.34 34.71 -11.96
N ALA A 100 -12.60 34.79 -13.26
CA ALA A 100 -13.82 35.37 -13.81
C ALA A 100 -14.82 34.33 -14.31
N LEU A 101 -14.32 33.16 -14.75
CA LEU A 101 -15.15 32.11 -15.33
C LEU A 101 -15.08 30.82 -14.50
N GLY A 102 -16.21 30.13 -14.40
CA GLY A 102 -16.32 28.79 -13.85
C GLY A 102 -16.40 27.76 -14.96
N LEU A 103 -15.52 26.77 -14.96
CA LEU A 103 -15.54 25.63 -15.86
C LEU A 103 -15.96 24.39 -15.07
N ARG A 104 -17.15 23.88 -15.35
CA ARG A 104 -17.65 22.63 -14.79
C ARG A 104 -17.43 21.50 -15.77
N LEU A 105 -16.68 20.49 -15.35
CA LEU A 105 -16.37 19.30 -16.13
C LEU A 105 -17.16 18.13 -15.58
N ILE A 106 -17.87 17.40 -16.43
CA ILE A 106 -18.78 16.32 -16.01
C ILE A 106 -18.43 15.06 -16.79
N ARG A 107 -18.17 13.96 -16.08
CA ARG A 107 -17.99 12.65 -16.73
C ARG A 107 -19.33 12.08 -17.17
N LEU A 108 -19.43 11.78 -18.47
CA LEU A 108 -20.62 11.15 -19.03
C LEU A 108 -20.65 9.64 -18.81
N PRO A 109 -21.84 9.03 -18.80
CA PRO A 109 -21.97 7.58 -18.86
C PRO A 109 -21.36 7.05 -20.15
N ALA A 110 -20.61 5.96 -20.04
CA ALA A 110 -20.06 5.29 -21.21
C ALA A 110 -21.22 4.79 -22.09
N THR A 111 -21.23 5.17 -23.37
CA THR A 111 -22.18 4.62 -24.34
C THR A 111 -21.56 3.39 -25.00
N ALA A 112 -22.38 2.43 -25.45
CA ALA A 112 -21.91 1.18 -26.06
C ALA A 112 -21.01 1.38 -27.30
N ALA A 113 -21.02 2.57 -27.90
CA ALA A 113 -20.22 2.93 -29.07
C ALA A 113 -18.86 3.58 -28.72
N ALA A 114 -18.66 4.02 -27.48
CA ALA A 114 -17.44 4.70 -27.06
C ALA A 114 -16.78 3.95 -25.89
N ALA A 115 -15.72 3.19 -26.20
CA ALA A 115 -14.80 2.66 -25.20
C ALA A 115 -13.99 3.77 -24.48
N SER A 116 -14.13 5.02 -24.94
CA SER A 116 -13.51 6.23 -24.39
C SER A 116 -14.44 6.93 -23.40
N SER A 117 -13.86 7.52 -22.37
CA SER A 117 -14.61 8.34 -21.42
C SER A 117 -14.92 9.69 -22.05
N GLU A 118 -16.19 10.01 -22.13
CA GLU A 118 -16.68 11.29 -22.64
C GLU A 118 -16.93 12.25 -21.49
N PHE A 119 -16.74 13.54 -21.75
CA PHE A 119 -16.98 14.58 -20.76
C PHE A 119 -17.80 15.72 -21.37
N TRP A 120 -18.54 16.44 -20.55
CA TRP A 120 -19.01 17.78 -20.87
C TRP A 120 -18.10 18.80 -20.20
N ALA A 121 -17.73 19.83 -20.93
CA ALA A 121 -17.25 21.09 -20.40
C ALA A 121 -18.39 22.10 -20.45
N GLU A 122 -18.69 22.72 -19.32
CA GLU A 122 -19.69 23.78 -19.20
C GLU A 122 -19.02 25.02 -18.64
N LEU A 123 -19.10 26.11 -19.39
CA LEU A 123 -18.53 27.39 -19.02
C LEU A 123 -19.60 28.28 -18.43
N TYR A 124 -19.32 28.87 -17.29
CA TYR A 124 -20.19 29.74 -16.52
C TYR A 124 -19.52 31.09 -16.29
N ASP A 125 -20.33 32.15 -16.31
CA ASP A 125 -19.89 33.48 -15.88
C ASP A 125 -19.89 33.62 -14.34
N ALA A 126 -19.46 34.78 -13.85
CA ALA A 126 -19.48 35.11 -12.42
C ALA A 126 -20.89 35.10 -11.78
N ASN A 127 -21.95 35.19 -12.58
CA ASN A 127 -23.35 35.15 -12.13
C ASN A 127 -23.95 33.73 -12.20
N ASN A 128 -23.12 32.72 -12.47
CA ASN A 128 -23.53 31.32 -12.65
C ASN A 128 -24.49 31.11 -13.84
N VAL A 129 -24.38 31.95 -14.87
CA VAL A 129 -25.08 31.78 -16.15
C VAL A 129 -24.23 30.92 -17.07
N LEU A 130 -24.82 29.85 -17.62
CA LEU A 130 -24.17 28.98 -18.60
C LEU A 130 -23.92 29.76 -19.89
N LEU A 131 -22.66 29.94 -20.25
CA LEU A 131 -22.21 30.60 -21.47
C LEU A 131 -22.10 29.60 -22.62
N GLU A 132 -21.44 28.46 -22.37
CA GLU A 132 -21.17 27.46 -23.41
C GLU A 132 -21.18 26.05 -22.80
N ARG A 133 -21.58 25.06 -23.61
CA ARG A 133 -21.44 23.64 -23.29
C ARG A 133 -20.79 22.92 -24.47
N THR A 134 -19.64 22.28 -24.23
CA THR A 134 -18.81 21.66 -25.25
C THR A 134 -18.55 20.19 -24.93
N PRO A 135 -18.80 19.24 -25.87
CA PRO A 135 -18.56 17.82 -25.61
C PRO A 135 -17.09 17.47 -25.85
N ILE A 136 -16.45 16.84 -24.87
CA ILE A 136 -15.06 16.38 -24.96
C ILE A 136 -15.06 14.87 -25.20
N ARG A 137 -14.80 14.48 -26.45
CA ARG A 137 -14.75 13.07 -26.89
C ARG A 137 -13.35 12.62 -27.33
N THR A 138 -12.51 13.58 -27.67
CA THR A 138 -11.11 13.40 -28.08
C THR A 138 -10.29 14.52 -27.47
N ASN A 139 -8.97 14.45 -27.60
CA ASN A 139 -8.11 15.58 -27.30
C ASN A 139 -8.53 16.76 -28.18
N MET A 140 -8.80 17.91 -27.57
CA MET A 140 -9.29 19.10 -28.26
C MET A 140 -8.83 20.37 -27.57
N ALA A 141 -8.90 21.48 -28.29
CA ALA A 141 -8.73 22.82 -27.76
C ALA A 141 -10.03 23.60 -27.96
N THR A 142 -10.36 24.48 -27.01
CA THR A 142 -11.43 25.46 -27.15
C THR A 142 -10.91 26.84 -26.76
N THR A 143 -11.41 27.87 -27.41
CA THR A 143 -11.10 29.26 -27.07
C THR A 143 -12.22 29.81 -26.20
N VAL A 144 -11.88 30.27 -25.00
CA VAL A 144 -12.80 30.99 -24.12
C VAL A 144 -12.39 32.46 -24.05
N TYR A 145 -13.36 33.36 -23.90
CA TYR A 145 -13.08 34.79 -23.77
C TYR A 145 -13.20 35.21 -22.31
N VAL A 146 -12.08 35.64 -21.71
CA VAL A 146 -12.04 36.25 -20.38
C VAL A 146 -11.78 37.74 -20.54
N GLU A 147 -12.70 38.60 -20.11
CA GLU A 147 -12.53 40.06 -20.19
C GLU A 147 -12.05 40.55 -21.58
N GLU A 148 -12.64 40.00 -22.65
CA GLU A 148 -12.29 40.26 -24.05
C GLU A 148 -10.95 39.68 -24.55
N GLN A 149 -10.18 39.01 -23.69
CA GLN A 149 -8.98 38.25 -24.06
C GLN A 149 -9.33 36.80 -24.42
N ALA A 150 -8.83 36.34 -25.57
CA ALA A 150 -8.95 34.95 -25.98
C ALA A 150 -7.96 34.07 -25.21
N VAL A 151 -8.47 33.09 -24.49
CA VAL A 151 -7.71 32.08 -23.75
C VAL A 151 -7.99 30.71 -24.37
N ASP A 152 -6.96 30.09 -24.93
CA ASP A 152 -7.06 28.73 -25.47
C ASP A 152 -6.85 27.70 -24.35
N LEU A 153 -7.87 26.87 -24.14
CA LEU A 153 -7.86 25.76 -23.20
C LEU A 153 -7.76 24.44 -23.96
N GLU A 154 -6.78 23.63 -23.61
CA GLU A 154 -6.61 22.29 -24.15
C GLU A 154 -7.08 21.23 -23.16
N PHE A 155 -7.92 20.33 -23.66
CA PHE A 155 -8.43 19.16 -22.97
C PHE A 155 -7.75 17.92 -23.53
N ILE A 156 -6.94 17.26 -22.69
CA ILE A 156 -6.25 16.02 -23.06
C ILE A 156 -6.85 14.88 -22.24
N LEU A 157 -7.47 13.93 -22.94
CA LEU A 157 -8.02 12.73 -22.32
C LEU A 157 -6.89 11.81 -21.88
N LEU A 158 -6.85 11.51 -20.59
CA LEU A 158 -5.88 10.59 -20.01
C LEU A 158 -6.56 9.26 -19.67
N PRO A 159 -5.97 8.12 -20.08
CA PRO A 159 -6.42 6.84 -19.56
C PRO A 159 -6.14 6.84 -18.06
N GLY A 160 -7.19 6.59 -17.28
CA GLY A 160 -7.05 6.41 -15.84
C GLY A 160 -6.03 5.34 -15.51
N ILE A 161 -5.16 5.61 -14.54
CA ILE A 161 -4.19 4.64 -14.03
C ILE A 161 -4.46 4.42 -12.54
N ALA A 162 -4.79 3.19 -12.18
CA ALA A 162 -4.78 2.77 -10.78
C ALA A 162 -3.48 2.01 -10.52
N VAL A 163 -2.65 2.52 -9.62
CA VAL A 163 -1.39 1.90 -9.22
C VAL A 163 -1.57 1.27 -7.84
N GLU A 164 -1.43 -0.04 -7.77
CA GLU A 164 -1.41 -0.78 -6.51
C GLU A 164 0.04 -1.18 -6.23
N VAL A 165 0.58 -0.74 -5.09
CA VAL A 165 1.92 -1.09 -4.63
C VAL A 165 1.78 -2.03 -3.44
N ALA A 166 2.15 -3.29 -3.63
CA ALA A 166 2.20 -4.27 -2.57
C ALA A 166 3.65 -4.57 -2.22
N HIS A 167 4.03 -4.32 -0.98
CA HIS A 167 5.30 -4.79 -0.44
C HIS A 167 5.10 -6.18 0.16
N ARG A 168 5.84 -7.17 -0.36
CA ARG A 168 5.88 -8.51 0.22
C ARG A 168 7.18 -8.63 1.02
N PRO A 169 7.14 -8.54 2.36
CA PRO A 169 8.33 -8.76 3.17
C PRO A 169 8.87 -10.17 2.88
N ALA A 170 10.20 -10.27 2.84
CA ALA A 170 10.88 -11.44 2.32
C ALA A 170 10.43 -12.74 3.01
N ILE A 171 10.05 -13.73 2.20
CA ILE A 171 9.82 -15.14 2.58
C ILE A 171 10.98 -15.70 3.42
N TRP A 172 12.14 -15.07 3.39
CA TRP A 172 13.27 -15.42 4.24
C TRP A 172 12.91 -15.50 5.74
N LEU A 173 11.97 -14.68 6.24
CA LEU A 173 11.55 -14.74 7.65
C LEU A 173 10.81 -16.04 8.03
N PHE A 174 10.32 -16.77 7.03
CA PHE A 174 9.71 -18.08 7.22
C PHE A 174 10.71 -19.11 7.75
N TRP A 175 11.95 -19.07 7.26
CA TRP A 175 13.00 -20.02 7.66
C TRP A 175 13.39 -19.95 9.14
N PRO A 176 13.71 -18.78 9.73
CA PRO A 176 14.01 -18.69 11.16
C PRO A 176 12.78 -19.03 12.02
N ALA A 177 11.57 -18.69 11.57
CA ALA A 177 10.34 -19.10 12.26
C ALA A 177 10.20 -20.64 12.31
N LEU A 178 10.46 -21.31 11.18
CA LEU A 178 10.41 -22.78 11.10
C LEU A 178 11.49 -23.44 11.96
N LEU A 179 12.68 -22.84 12.01
CA LEU A 179 13.79 -23.28 12.87
C LEU A 179 13.42 -23.15 14.35
N LEU A 180 12.83 -22.02 14.75
CA LEU A 180 12.35 -21.80 16.13
C LEU A 180 11.23 -22.78 16.51
N ILE A 181 10.29 -23.07 15.61
CA ILE A 181 9.26 -24.09 15.84
C ILE A 181 9.91 -25.47 16.03
N GLY A 182 10.89 -25.82 15.19
CA GLY A 182 11.64 -27.07 15.31
C GLY A 182 12.40 -27.19 16.62
N LEU A 183 13.09 -26.12 17.04
CA LEU A 183 13.77 -26.05 18.34
C LEU A 183 12.79 -26.15 19.51
N GLY A 184 11.63 -25.48 19.41
CA GLY A 184 10.58 -25.57 20.43
C GLY A 184 10.01 -26.99 20.58
N LEU A 185 9.78 -27.70 19.47
CA LEU A 185 9.35 -29.10 19.49
C LEU A 185 10.43 -30.04 20.05
N ALA A 186 11.69 -29.84 19.68
CA ALA A 186 12.82 -30.59 20.24
C ALA A 186 12.97 -30.36 21.75
N GLY A 187 12.90 -29.10 22.19
CA GLY A 187 12.94 -28.73 23.61
C GLY A 187 11.72 -29.24 24.39
N TYR A 188 10.52 -29.24 23.81
CA TYR A 188 9.33 -29.83 24.44
C TYR A 188 9.46 -31.34 24.68
N SER A 189 10.24 -32.03 23.85
CA SER A 189 10.51 -33.46 24.02
C SER A 189 11.45 -33.75 25.19
N GLN A 190 12.25 -32.78 25.63
CA GLN A 190 12.99 -32.84 26.88
C GLN A 190 12.00 -32.55 28.01
N LYS A 191 11.41 -33.62 28.57
CA LYS A 191 10.51 -33.51 29.73
C LYS A 191 11.36 -33.20 30.98
N PRO A 192 11.29 -31.99 31.56
CA PRO A 192 11.88 -31.78 32.88
C PRO A 192 11.12 -32.66 33.87
N ALA A 193 11.85 -33.52 34.58
CA ALA A 193 11.28 -34.44 35.54
C ALA A 193 11.47 -33.85 36.94
N PHE A 194 10.36 -33.47 37.57
CA PHE A 194 10.37 -32.88 38.91
C PHE A 194 10.15 -33.98 39.94
N LEU A 195 11.06 -34.12 40.91
CA LEU A 195 10.93 -35.10 41.98
C LEU A 195 10.82 -34.40 43.33
N LEU A 196 9.60 -34.40 43.88
CA LEU A 196 9.33 -33.88 45.22
C LEU A 196 9.63 -35.00 46.24
N LEU A 197 10.73 -34.85 46.99
CA LEU A 197 11.15 -35.80 48.01
C LEU A 197 10.82 -35.28 49.39
N GLN A 198 9.81 -35.89 50.02
CA GLN A 198 9.47 -35.62 51.41
C GLN A 198 10.12 -36.69 52.31
N LEU A 199 11.24 -36.35 52.94
CA LEU A 199 11.88 -37.22 53.92
C LEU A 199 11.04 -37.26 55.21
N ALA A 200 10.67 -38.46 55.64
CA ALA A 200 9.90 -38.71 56.88
C ALA A 200 10.72 -38.32 58.14
N PRO A 201 10.09 -38.15 59.31
CA PRO A 201 10.49 -37.15 60.28
C PRO A 201 11.72 -37.57 61.09
N TRP A 202 12.80 -36.80 60.98
CA TRP A 202 13.76 -36.68 62.07
C TRP A 202 13.10 -35.84 63.18
N PRO A 203 13.28 -36.16 64.48
CA PRO A 203 12.53 -35.49 65.52
C PRO A 203 12.93 -34.01 65.55
N VAL A 204 11.91 -33.17 65.45
CA VAL A 204 11.83 -31.73 65.72
C VAL A 204 11.67 -30.79 64.52
N ASP A 205 12.17 -31.05 63.29
CA ASP A 205 11.88 -30.15 62.14
C ASP A 205 11.69 -30.88 60.80
N ARG A 206 10.50 -30.71 60.18
CA ARG A 206 10.15 -31.31 58.88
C ARG A 206 10.81 -30.51 57.75
N THR A 207 11.95 -30.97 57.24
CA THR A 207 12.62 -30.35 56.11
C THR A 207 12.14 -30.99 54.80
N VAL A 208 11.58 -30.19 53.89
CA VAL A 208 11.24 -30.61 52.52
C VAL A 208 12.42 -30.28 51.63
N LEU A 209 13.09 -31.29 51.08
CA LEU A 209 14.14 -31.11 50.08
C LEU A 209 13.50 -31.26 48.70
N VAL A 210 13.50 -30.19 47.92
CA VAL A 210 13.08 -30.23 46.51
C VAL A 210 14.33 -30.35 45.67
N ASP A 211 14.50 -31.50 45.02
CA ASP A 211 15.58 -31.69 44.05
C ASP A 211 14.99 -31.63 42.63
N GLN A 212 15.65 -30.88 41.76
CA GLN A 212 15.22 -30.65 40.39
C GLN A 212 16.37 -31.07 39.47
N SER A 213 16.21 -32.22 38.83
CA SER A 213 17.15 -32.71 37.83
C SER A 213 16.47 -32.79 36.45
N ASP A 214 17.19 -32.40 35.41
CA ASP A 214 16.80 -32.53 34.02
C ASP A 214 17.19 -33.90 33.43
N GLN A 215 17.81 -34.78 34.23
CA GLN A 215 18.26 -36.10 33.81
C GLN A 215 17.33 -37.22 34.34
N PRO A 216 16.58 -37.92 33.45
CA PRO A 216 15.65 -38.96 33.86
C PRO A 216 16.33 -40.19 34.48
N GLU A 217 17.62 -40.40 34.20
CA GLU A 217 18.41 -41.52 34.73
C GLU A 217 18.75 -41.32 36.22
N GLU A 218 19.11 -40.10 36.62
CA GLU A 218 19.40 -39.76 38.03
C GLU A 218 18.17 -39.98 38.91
N ILE A 219 17.00 -39.64 38.39
CA ILE A 219 15.70 -39.85 39.04
C ILE A 219 15.40 -41.32 39.26
N GLN A 220 15.65 -42.18 38.26
CA GLN A 220 15.46 -43.62 38.40
C GLN A 220 16.42 -44.23 39.41
N HIS A 221 17.68 -43.80 39.39
CA HIS A 221 18.67 -44.22 40.38
C HIS A 221 18.27 -43.82 41.80
N LEU A 222 17.74 -42.60 41.98
CA LEU A 222 17.30 -42.13 43.27
C LEU A 222 16.06 -42.87 43.78
N GLN A 223 15.10 -43.18 42.89
CA GLN A 223 13.92 -43.99 43.21
C GLN A 223 14.29 -45.41 43.62
N GLN A 224 15.24 -46.04 42.91
CA GLN A 224 15.75 -47.37 43.26
C GLN A 224 16.45 -47.36 44.62
N TRP A 225 17.27 -46.35 44.89
CA TRP A 225 17.94 -46.19 46.17
C TRP A 225 16.94 -46.00 47.32
N LEU A 226 15.91 -45.16 47.14
CA LEU A 226 14.86 -44.96 48.14
C LEU A 226 14.04 -46.23 48.40
N HIS A 227 13.76 -47.00 47.35
CA HIS A 227 13.05 -48.27 47.48
C HIS A 227 13.86 -49.26 48.33
N HIS A 228 15.16 -49.39 48.06
CA HIS A 228 16.05 -50.23 48.84
C HIS A 228 16.24 -49.75 50.29
N ALA A 229 16.35 -48.44 50.52
CA ALA A 229 16.46 -47.89 51.86
C ALA A 229 15.19 -48.14 52.70
N HIS A 230 14.01 -48.06 52.08
CA HIS A 230 12.74 -48.36 52.74
C HIS A 230 12.62 -49.85 53.12
N GLU A 231 13.04 -50.76 52.24
CA GLU A 231 13.06 -52.20 52.54
C GLU A 231 13.98 -52.57 53.70
N GLN A 232 15.13 -51.90 53.84
CA GLN A 232 16.06 -52.12 54.95
C GLN A 232 15.47 -51.67 56.29
N ILE A 233 14.86 -50.48 56.34
CA ILE A 233 14.22 -49.96 57.56
C ILE A 233 13.05 -50.86 57.99
N THR A 234 12.35 -51.50 57.06
CA THR A 234 11.22 -52.39 57.36
C THR A 234 11.64 -53.79 57.81
N ARG A 235 12.90 -54.20 57.56
CA ARG A 235 13.45 -55.50 58.04
C ARG A 235 14.12 -55.42 59.40
N GLU A 236 14.54 -54.23 59.84
CA GLU A 236 15.24 -54.03 61.12
C GLU A 236 14.34 -53.49 62.25
N GLY A 237 13.05 -53.28 62.00
CA GLY A 237 12.02 -52.97 63.01
C GLY A 237 11.14 -54.19 63.33
#